data_AF-A0A7X8KAL4-F1
#
_entry.id   AF-A0A7X8KAL4-F1
#
_cell.length_a   1.000
_cell.length_b   1.000
_cell.length_c   1.000
_cell.angle_alpha   90.00
_cell.angle_beta   90.00
_cell.angle_gamma   90.00
#
_symmetry.space_group_name_H-M   'P 1'
#
loop_
_entity.id
_entity.type
_entity.pdbx_description
1 polymer ?
#
loop_
_entity_poly.entity_id
_entity_poly.type
_entity_poly.pdbx_seq_one_letter_code
_entity_poly.pdbx_strand_id
1 'polypeptide(L)'
;YGKEVAPNHHALPTPDELLRGSSEEKLRALGFGYRAEYLLDAARKSNLLATVSDLADEEALQTLRQIHGVGPKVASCILLFAYGRKDVFPIDTWTGRILAHHYPGKDPSFFSPYGGIAQQHLFYAERRKIGSHW
;
A
#
# COMPACT_ATOMS: atom_id res chain seq x y z
N TYR A 1 -10.93 -17.62 -2.18
CA TYR A 1 -9.99 -18.17 -1.18
C TYR A 1 -10.40 -17.84 0.24
N GLY A 2 -10.93 -16.65 0.53
CA GLY A 2 -11.55 -16.39 1.83
C GLY A 2 -12.92 -17.06 1.96
N LYS A 3 -13.41 -17.13 3.21
CA LYS A 3 -14.70 -17.73 3.56
C LYS A 3 -15.87 -16.89 3.03
N GLU A 4 -16.96 -17.56 2.68
CA GLU A 4 -18.23 -16.89 2.36
C GLU A 4 -18.80 -16.25 3.65
N VAL A 5 -19.22 -14.98 3.55
CA VAL A 5 -19.75 -14.19 4.68
C VAL A 5 -21.20 -13.76 4.46
N ALA A 6 -21.66 -13.76 3.22
CA ALA A 6 -23.06 -13.59 2.80
C ALA A 6 -23.22 -14.19 1.39
N PRO A 7 -24.43 -14.44 0.88
CA PRO A 7 -24.63 -15.02 -0.44
C PRO A 7 -23.84 -14.26 -1.53
N ASN A 8 -22.94 -14.96 -2.22
CA ASN A 8 -22.04 -14.41 -3.24
C ASN A 8 -21.00 -13.39 -2.73
N HIS A 9 -20.81 -13.26 -1.43
CA HIS A 9 -19.84 -12.35 -0.81
C HIS A 9 -18.82 -13.13 0.00
N HIS A 10 -17.54 -12.86 -0.25
CA HIS A 10 -16.44 -13.56 0.41
C HIS A 10 -15.56 -12.55 1.15
N ALA A 11 -15.05 -12.94 2.32
CA ALA A 11 -14.01 -12.19 3.00
C ALA A 11 -12.69 -12.23 2.20
N LEU A 12 -11.78 -11.30 2.51
CA LEU A 12 -10.38 -11.48 2.12
C LEU A 12 -9.81 -12.73 2.82
N PRO A 13 -8.99 -13.55 2.14
CA PRO A 13 -8.38 -14.71 2.77
C PRO A 13 -7.42 -14.30 3.87
N THR A 14 -7.33 -15.08 4.93
CA THR A 14 -6.17 -14.99 5.84
C THR A 14 -4.89 -15.43 5.12
N PRO A 15 -3.70 -15.06 5.63
CA PRO A 15 -2.44 -15.58 5.10
C PRO A 15 -2.42 -17.11 4.99
N ASP A 16 -2.89 -17.83 6.01
CA ASP A 16 -2.94 -19.29 6.03
C ASP A 16 -3.95 -19.88 5.03
N GLU A 17 -5.09 -19.22 4.83
CA GLU A 17 -6.07 -19.63 3.82
C GLU A 17 -5.50 -19.44 2.41
N LEU A 18 -4.79 -18.33 2.16
CA LEU A 18 -4.13 -18.07 0.89
C LEU A 18 -3.04 -19.11 0.62
N LEU A 19 -2.17 -19.38 1.61
CA LEU A 19 -1.06 -20.33 1.45
C LEU A 19 -1.52 -21.78 1.26
N ARG A 20 -2.62 -22.20 1.90
CA ARG A 20 -3.18 -23.55 1.72
C ARG A 20 -4.01 -23.69 0.44
N GLY A 21 -4.73 -22.63 0.06
CA GLY A 21 -5.70 -22.68 -1.05
C GLY A 21 -5.13 -22.35 -2.42
N SER A 22 -3.99 -21.64 -2.48
CA SER A 22 -3.43 -21.12 -3.72
C SER A 22 -2.02 -21.66 -4.02
N SER A 23 -1.58 -21.45 -5.26
CA SER A 23 -0.21 -21.63 -5.73
C SER A 23 0.13 -20.45 -6.65
N GLU A 24 1.38 -20.30 -7.04
CA GLU A 24 1.78 -19.23 -7.94
C GLU A 24 1.03 -19.35 -9.29
N GLU A 25 0.92 -20.55 -9.85
CA GLU A 25 0.21 -20.80 -11.11
C GLU A 25 -1.27 -20.42 -10.99
N LYS A 26 -1.92 -20.79 -9.88
CA LYS A 26 -3.32 -20.45 -9.63
C LYS A 26 -3.52 -18.93 -9.52
N LEU A 27 -2.63 -18.23 -8.82
CA LEU A 27 -2.68 -16.77 -8.72
C LEU A 27 -2.38 -16.10 -10.06
N ARG A 28 -1.44 -16.62 -10.85
CA ARG A 28 -1.20 -16.13 -12.22
C ARG A 28 -2.44 -16.31 -13.10
N ALA A 29 -3.11 -17.46 -13.01
CA ALA A 29 -4.37 -17.73 -13.73
C ALA A 29 -5.51 -16.78 -13.31
N LEU A 30 -5.48 -16.26 -12.08
CA LEU A 30 -6.41 -15.22 -11.61
C LEU A 30 -6.03 -13.79 -12.04
N GLY A 31 -4.96 -13.62 -12.82
CA GLY A 31 -4.57 -12.32 -13.37
C GLY A 31 -3.58 -11.52 -12.51
N PHE A 32 -3.03 -12.09 -11.44
CA PHE A 32 -2.01 -11.40 -10.63
C PHE A 32 -0.67 -11.21 -11.38
N GLY A 33 -0.45 -11.97 -12.47
CA GLY A 33 0.76 -11.88 -13.28
C GLY A 33 2.01 -12.12 -12.45
N TYR A 34 3.06 -11.32 -12.67
CA TYR A 34 4.30 -11.43 -11.91
C TYR A 34 4.13 -11.17 -10.40
N ARG A 35 3.04 -10.50 -9.97
CA ARG A 35 2.79 -10.23 -8.54
C ARG A 35 2.31 -11.45 -7.78
N ALA A 36 1.99 -12.56 -8.45
CA ALA A 36 1.59 -13.80 -7.81
C ALA A 36 2.62 -14.26 -6.76
N GLU A 37 3.91 -14.16 -7.07
CA GLU A 37 4.99 -14.50 -6.13
C GLU A 37 5.01 -13.55 -4.92
N TYR A 38 4.68 -12.27 -5.11
CA TYR A 38 4.66 -11.25 -4.04
C TYR A 38 3.56 -11.54 -3.03
N LEU A 39 2.38 -11.96 -3.50
CA LEU A 39 1.27 -12.31 -2.61
C LEU A 39 1.61 -13.50 -1.71
N LEU A 40 2.29 -14.51 -2.26
CA LEU A 40 2.71 -15.68 -1.49
C LEU A 40 3.80 -15.33 -0.47
N ASP A 41 4.78 -14.50 -0.85
CA ASP A 41 5.82 -14.04 0.08
C ASP A 41 5.22 -13.15 1.19
N ALA A 42 4.30 -12.25 0.85
CA ALA A 42 3.57 -11.42 1.81
C ALA A 42 2.78 -12.26 2.82
N ALA A 43 2.12 -13.33 2.37
CA ALA A 43 1.43 -14.24 3.27
C ALA A 43 2.39 -15.02 4.17
N ARG A 44 3.55 -15.46 3.66
CA ARG A 44 4.58 -16.16 4.47
C ARG A 44 5.18 -15.26 5.54
N LYS A 45 5.33 -13.97 5.27
CA LYS A 45 5.92 -12.96 6.15
C LYS A 45 4.89 -12.12 6.91
N SER A 46 3.63 -12.55 6.96
CA SER A 46 2.56 -11.77 7.57
C SER A 46 2.77 -11.54 9.07
N ASN A 47 3.57 -12.37 9.73
CA ASN A 47 3.98 -12.21 11.13
C ASN A 47 4.76 -10.91 11.37
N LEU A 48 5.47 -10.36 10.37
CA LEU A 48 6.15 -9.07 10.48
C LEU A 48 5.17 -7.93 10.78
N LEU A 49 3.91 -8.03 10.35
CA LEU A 49 2.92 -6.98 10.56
C LEU A 49 2.62 -6.73 12.05
N ALA A 50 2.80 -7.73 12.91
CA ALA A 50 2.57 -7.59 14.34
C ALA A 50 3.60 -6.67 15.02
N THR A 51 4.81 -6.53 14.46
CA THR A 51 5.88 -5.71 15.06
C THR A 51 5.81 -4.25 14.63
N VAL A 52 5.18 -3.95 13.49
CA VAL A 52 5.17 -2.63 12.86
C VAL A 52 4.52 -1.54 13.71
N SER A 53 3.53 -1.88 14.54
CA SER A 53 2.80 -0.91 15.38
C SER A 53 3.69 -0.20 16.40
N ASP A 54 4.71 -0.89 16.89
CA ASP A 54 5.57 -0.38 17.97
C ASP A 54 6.87 0.27 17.45
N LEU A 55 7.13 0.16 16.14
CA LEU A 55 8.33 0.73 15.50
C LEU A 55 8.14 2.20 15.14
N ALA A 56 9.25 2.95 15.16
CA ALA A 56 9.31 4.27 14.55
C ALA A 56 9.10 4.18 13.03
N ASP A 57 8.62 5.25 12.40
CA ASP A 57 8.21 5.22 10.98
C ASP A 57 9.30 4.72 10.03
N GLU A 58 10.56 5.12 10.24
CA GLU A 58 11.67 4.65 9.39
C GLU A 58 11.92 3.15 9.57
N GLU A 59 11.96 2.64 10.79
CA GLU A 59 12.15 1.21 11.06
C GLU A 59 10.96 0.37 10.59
N ALA A 60 9.75 0.92 10.72
CA ALA A 60 8.52 0.33 10.22
C ALA A 60 8.54 0.21 8.68
N LEU A 61 9.02 1.26 7.97
CA LEU A 61 9.23 1.22 6.52
C LEU A 61 10.24 0.14 6.13
N GLN A 62 11.37 0.04 6.83
CA GLN A 62 12.38 -0.97 6.52
C GLN A 62 11.87 -2.40 6.78
N THR A 63 11.13 -2.61 7.87
CA THR A 63 10.50 -3.90 8.21
C THR A 63 9.54 -4.35 7.11
N LEU A 64 8.64 -3.47 6.65
CA LEU A 64 7.68 -3.80 5.59
C LEU A 64 8.36 -4.13 4.27
N ARG A 65 9.50 -3.49 3.96
CA ARG A 65 10.27 -3.70 2.73
C ARG A 65 11.02 -5.04 2.69
N GLN A 66 11.01 -5.81 3.77
CA GLN A 66 11.49 -7.20 3.77
C GLN A 66 10.53 -8.15 3.02
N ILE A 67 9.29 -7.72 2.80
CA ILE A 67 8.32 -8.44 1.99
C ILE A 67 8.62 -8.20 0.51
N HIS A 68 8.77 -9.28 -0.26
CA HIS A 68 9.06 -9.22 -1.68
C HIS A 68 7.92 -8.52 -2.43
N GLY A 69 8.28 -7.54 -3.27
CA GLY A 69 7.32 -6.67 -3.97
C GLY A 69 6.86 -5.45 -3.17
N VAL A 70 7.23 -5.30 -1.89
CA VAL A 70 6.94 -4.11 -1.09
C VAL A 70 8.11 -3.12 -1.17
N GLY A 71 8.00 -2.17 -2.09
CA GLY A 71 8.93 -1.03 -2.19
C GLY A 71 8.56 0.15 -1.28
N PRO A 72 9.35 1.24 -1.28
CA PRO A 72 9.11 2.43 -0.45
C PRO A 72 7.67 2.92 -0.52
N LYS A 73 7.13 3.16 -1.72
CA LYS A 73 5.75 3.63 -1.92
C LYS A 73 4.71 2.71 -1.26
N VAL A 74 4.84 1.39 -1.45
CA VAL A 74 3.87 0.42 -0.93
C VAL A 74 3.95 0.38 0.60
N ALA A 75 5.16 0.37 1.16
CA ALA A 75 5.37 0.44 2.61
C ALA A 75 4.75 1.72 3.21
N SER A 76 4.97 2.89 2.58
CA SER A 76 4.36 4.14 3.02
C SER A 76 2.84 4.09 3.00
N CYS A 77 2.24 3.50 1.95
CA CYS A 77 0.79 3.30 1.89
C CYS A 77 0.28 2.39 3.02
N ILE A 78 1.00 1.32 3.35
CA ILE A 78 0.64 0.42 4.45
C ILE A 78 0.66 1.19 5.78
N LEU A 79 1.72 1.96 6.07
CA LEU A 79 1.80 2.74 7.31
C LEU A 79 0.69 3.78 7.42
N LEU A 80 0.40 4.50 6.33
CA LEU A 80 -0.66 5.51 6.33
C LEU A 80 -2.05 4.88 6.52
N PHE A 81 -2.40 3.87 5.73
CA PHE A 81 -3.77 3.36 5.67
C PHE A 81 -4.09 2.28 6.70
N ALA A 82 -3.14 1.39 7.00
CA ALA A 82 -3.36 0.28 7.93
C ALA A 82 -2.96 0.64 9.37
N TYR A 83 -1.89 1.43 9.55
CA TYR A 83 -1.37 1.80 10.87
C TYR A 83 -1.70 3.24 11.29
N GLY A 84 -2.37 4.02 10.44
CA GLY A 84 -2.82 5.37 10.77
C GLY A 84 -1.68 6.37 11.01
N ARG A 85 -0.48 6.12 10.46
CA ARG A 85 0.68 7.03 10.56
C ARG A 85 0.45 8.26 9.68
N LYS A 86 -0.27 9.25 10.20
CA LYS A 86 -0.82 10.41 9.45
C LYS A 86 0.24 11.33 8.83
N ASP A 87 1.49 11.30 9.30
CA ASP A 87 2.55 12.14 8.75
C ASP A 87 3.35 11.46 7.62
N VAL A 88 3.26 10.13 7.50
CA VAL A 88 3.91 9.39 6.42
C VAL A 88 3.30 9.78 5.07
N PHE A 89 4.14 10.21 4.12
CA PHE A 89 3.73 10.74 2.82
C PHE A 89 4.04 9.76 1.67
N PRO A 90 3.08 8.96 1.16
CA PRO A 90 3.34 8.04 0.07
C PRO A 90 3.52 8.77 -1.27
N ILE A 91 4.66 8.58 -1.92
CA ILE A 91 4.94 9.17 -3.24
C ILE A 91 4.74 8.12 -4.33
N ASP A 92 3.73 8.32 -5.17
CA ASP A 92 3.54 7.60 -6.43
C ASP A 92 3.85 8.50 -7.63
N THR A 93 3.58 8.02 -8.85
CA THR A 93 3.84 8.78 -10.07
C THR A 93 3.01 10.06 -10.18
N TRP A 94 1.77 10.07 -9.67
CA TRP A 94 0.91 11.25 -9.68
C TRP A 94 1.37 12.27 -8.66
N THR A 95 1.57 11.83 -7.43
CA THR A 95 2.00 12.67 -6.32
C THR A 95 3.38 13.25 -6.60
N GLY A 96 4.29 12.48 -7.19
CA GLY A 96 5.60 12.99 -7.65
C GLY A 96 5.47 14.12 -8.68
N ARG A 97 4.54 14.01 -9.63
CA ARG A 97 4.26 15.09 -10.60
C ARG A 97 3.66 16.33 -9.93
N ILE A 98 2.73 16.14 -8.98
CA ILE A 98 2.12 17.23 -8.21
C ILE A 98 3.21 18.00 -7.45
N LEU A 99 4.10 17.29 -6.75
CA LEU A 99 5.20 17.91 -6.01
C LEU A 99 6.14 18.67 -6.95
N ALA A 100 6.54 18.06 -8.07
CA ALA A 100 7.43 18.70 -9.04
C ALA A 100 6.82 19.97 -9.66
N HIS A 101 5.50 20.00 -9.89
CA HIS A 101 4.83 21.13 -10.53
C HIS A 101 4.42 22.24 -9.56
N HIS A 102 3.84 21.89 -8.42
CA HIS A 102 3.25 22.85 -7.47
C HIS A 102 4.17 23.19 -6.29
N TYR A 103 5.14 22.32 -5.97
CA TYR A 103 6.02 22.47 -4.81
C TYR A 103 7.50 22.23 -5.20
N PRO A 104 8.03 22.94 -6.22
CA PRO A 104 9.39 22.70 -6.70
C PRO A 104 10.43 22.97 -5.60
N GLY A 105 11.34 22.01 -5.41
CA GLY A 105 12.41 22.10 -4.41
C GLY A 105 11.95 21.93 -2.96
N LYS A 106 10.67 21.66 -2.71
CA LYS A 106 10.16 21.35 -1.37
C LYS A 106 10.24 19.86 -1.10
N ASP A 107 10.78 19.52 0.06
CA ASP A 107 10.69 18.17 0.61
C ASP A 107 9.26 17.90 1.14
N PRO A 108 8.73 16.66 1.04
CA PRO A 108 7.41 16.32 1.57
C PRO A 108 7.20 16.63 3.05
N SER A 109 8.28 16.70 3.85
CA SER A 109 8.22 17.16 5.25
C SER A 109 7.64 18.57 5.40
N PHE A 110 7.56 19.36 4.32
CA PHE A 110 6.82 20.62 4.28
C PHE A 110 5.34 20.48 4.73
N PHE A 111 4.74 19.30 4.56
CA PHE A 111 3.36 19.02 4.96
C PHE A 111 3.22 18.44 6.38
N SER A 112 4.32 18.34 7.13
CA SER A 112 4.31 17.85 8.52
C SER A 112 3.50 18.79 9.43
N PRO A 113 2.75 18.26 10.42
CA PRO A 113 2.67 16.87 10.88
C PRO A 113 1.57 16.02 10.22
N TYR A 114 1.08 16.43 9.05
CA TYR A 114 -0.04 15.80 8.36
C TYR A 114 0.28 15.43 6.92
N GLY A 115 1.52 15.01 6.65
CA GLY A 115 1.98 14.69 5.30
C GLY A 115 1.07 13.72 4.55
N GLY A 116 0.68 12.60 5.18
CA GLY A 116 -0.22 11.62 4.59
C GLY A 116 -1.62 12.17 4.28
N ILE A 117 -2.15 13.03 5.15
CA ILE A 117 -3.46 13.68 4.91
C ILE A 117 -3.36 14.66 3.73
N ALA A 118 -2.32 15.50 3.71
CA ALA A 118 -2.07 16.42 2.61
C ALA A 118 -1.93 15.66 1.27
N GLN A 119 -1.18 14.55 1.28
CA GLN A 119 -1.01 13.68 0.12
C GLN A 119 -2.36 13.18 -0.43
N GLN A 120 -3.29 12.75 0.44
CA GLN A 120 -4.62 12.31 0.02
C GLN A 120 -5.43 13.42 -0.65
N HIS A 121 -5.42 14.64 -0.08
CA HIS A 121 -6.11 15.80 -0.68
C HIS A 121 -5.51 16.19 -2.03
N LEU A 122 -4.19 16.26 -2.12
CA LEU A 122 -3.47 16.57 -3.35
C LEU A 122 -3.79 15.54 -4.46
N PHE A 123 -3.67 14.25 -4.13
CA PHE A 123 -3.96 13.16 -5.07
C PHE A 123 -5.42 13.21 -5.56
N TYR A 124 -6.37 13.40 -4.64
CA TYR A 124 -7.79 13.47 -4.97
C TYR A 124 -8.11 14.68 -5.87
N ALA A 125 -7.61 15.86 -5.53
CA ALA A 125 -7.81 17.07 -6.32
C ALA A 125 -7.30 16.90 -7.76
N GLU A 126 -6.11 16.32 -7.92
CA GLU A 126 -5.51 16.11 -9.24
C GLU A 126 -6.27 15.07 -10.07
N ARG A 127 -6.69 13.96 -9.44
CA ARG A 127 -7.49 12.93 -10.13
C ARG A 127 -8.87 13.44 -10.55
N ARG A 128 -9.47 14.39 -9.84
CA ARG A 128 -10.75 15.01 -10.23
C ARG A 128 -10.63 15.95 -11.43
N LYS A 129 -9.52 16.67 -11.57
CA LYS A 129 -9.30 17.54 -12.76
C LYS A 129 -9.27 16.73 -14.06
N ILE A 130 -8.77 15.49 -14.01
CA ILE A 130 -8.73 14.56 -15.15
C ILE A 130 -10.14 14.09 -15.56
N GLY A 131 -11.17 14.26 -14.71
CA GLY A 131 -12.57 14.01 -15.06
C GLY A 131 -13.31 15.19 -15.72
N SER A 132 -12.63 16.32 -15.97
CA SER A 132 -13.25 17.55 -16.53
C SER A 132 -12.95 17.77 -18.03
N HIS A 133 -12.45 16.75 -18.72
CA HIS A 133 -12.28 16.79 -20.17
C HIS A 133 -13.27 15.80 -20.80
N TRP A 134 -14.49 16.29 -21.04
CA TRP A 134 -15.41 15.77 -22.04
C TRP A 134 -15.24 16.61 -23.31
#